data_AF-A0A165NVJ9-F1
#
_entry.id   AF-A0A165NVJ9-F1
#
_cell.length_a   1.000
_cell.length_b   1.000
_cell.length_c   1.000
_cell.angle_alpha   90.00
_cell.angle_beta   90.00
_cell.angle_gamma   90.00
#
_symmetry.space_group_name_H-M   'P 1'
#
loop_
_entity.id
_entity.type
_entity.pdbx_description
1 polymer ?
#
loop_
_entity_poly.entity_id
_entity_poly.type
_entity_poly.pdbx_seq_one_letter_code
_entity_poly.pdbx_strand_id
1 'polypeptide(L)'
;MSSLLRLSRHTIKQLQFIAPGLAITYYFDIHDKFWGLLDDRAGWGRTLALSSLGFGAITIALFLYVLLMPWVKGLPPDYRSWRESGELSKAIPMLTASIVAGWSSLSFTLGRWSGLGLLEGIIGASGVYALAFGLLGLLPAPRIHRR
;
A
#
# COMPACT_ATOMS: atom_id res chain seq x y z
N MET A 1 26.45 -1.30 -18.75
CA MET A 1 26.09 0.11 -18.41
C MET A 1 24.63 0.49 -18.67
N SER A 2 23.77 -0.37 -19.23
CA SER A 2 22.36 -0.07 -19.52
C SER A 2 21.36 -0.42 -18.41
N SER A 3 21.71 -1.30 -17.46
CA SER A 3 20.83 -1.68 -16.34
C SER A 3 20.77 -0.63 -15.23
N LEU A 4 21.88 0.03 -14.92
CA LEU A 4 21.99 1.05 -13.86
C LEU A 4 21.20 2.32 -14.23
N LEU A 5 21.26 2.76 -15.49
CA LEU A 5 20.46 3.89 -15.99
C LEU A 5 18.95 3.59 -15.99
N ARG A 6 18.55 2.34 -16.25
CA ARG A 6 17.14 1.90 -16.17
C ARG A 6 16.63 1.82 -14.74
N LEU A 7 17.46 1.35 -13.80
CA LEU A 7 17.11 1.32 -12.38
C LEU A 7 16.90 2.75 -11.87
N SER A 8 17.82 3.66 -12.17
CA SER A 8 17.74 5.09 -11.86
C SER A 8 16.40 5.70 -12.30
N ARG A 9 15.98 5.51 -13.56
CA ARG A 9 14.73 6.11 -14.06
C ARG A 9 13.46 5.55 -13.41
N HIS A 10 13.46 4.27 -13.02
CA HIS A 10 12.33 3.64 -12.31
C HIS A 10 12.28 4.09 -10.84
N THR A 11 13.43 4.09 -10.16
CA THR A 11 13.57 4.59 -8.79
C THR A 11 13.17 6.05 -8.68
N ILE A 12 13.58 6.91 -9.62
CA ILE A 12 13.18 8.33 -9.66
C ILE A 12 11.66 8.49 -9.78
N LYS A 13 10.99 7.66 -10.59
CA LYS A 13 9.52 7.69 -10.70
C LYS A 13 8.83 7.25 -9.41
N GLN A 14 9.37 6.26 -8.71
CA GLN A 14 8.81 5.83 -7.41
C GLN A 14 9.07 6.88 -6.32
N LEU A 15 10.22 7.56 -6.38
CA LEU A 15 10.55 8.66 -5.47
C LEU A 15 9.55 9.82 -5.56
N GLN A 16 8.93 10.04 -6.73
CA GLN A 16 7.86 11.02 -6.90
C GLN A 16 6.61 10.72 -6.07
N PHE A 17 6.41 9.47 -5.64
CA PHE A 17 5.32 9.09 -4.72
C PHE A 17 5.79 9.02 -3.26
N ILE A 18 7.03 8.56 -3.03
CA ILE A 18 7.62 8.47 -1.68
C ILE A 18 7.77 9.85 -1.06
N ALA A 19 8.33 10.82 -1.78
CA ALA A 19 8.61 12.15 -1.26
C ALA A 19 7.34 12.89 -0.78
N PRO A 20 6.27 13.05 -1.59
CA PRO A 20 5.05 13.69 -1.12
C PRO A 20 4.32 12.85 -0.07
N GLY A 21 4.35 11.52 -0.18
CA GLY A 21 3.77 10.63 0.84
C GLY A 21 4.41 10.86 2.21
N LEU A 22 5.75 10.84 2.27
CA LEU A 22 6.52 11.10 3.49
C LEU A 22 6.29 12.52 4.01
N ALA A 23 6.28 13.52 3.14
CA ALA A 23 6.03 14.91 3.52
C ALA A 23 4.64 15.08 4.16
N ILE A 24 3.59 14.48 3.57
CA ILE A 24 2.23 14.51 4.11
C ILE A 24 2.16 13.78 5.45
N THR A 25 2.71 12.57 5.54
CA THR A 25 2.71 11.76 6.77
C THR A 25 3.41 12.49 7.91
N TYR A 26 4.52 13.15 7.62
CA TYR A 26 5.27 13.96 8.60
C TYR A 26 4.53 15.25 8.97
N TYR A 27 4.01 15.99 7.99
CA TYR A 27 3.34 17.28 8.21
C TYR A 27 2.10 17.16 9.09
N PHE A 28 1.29 16.12 8.89
CA PHE A 28 0.08 15.88 9.68
C PHE A 28 0.32 15.08 10.95
N ASP A 29 1.58 14.71 11.23
CA ASP A 29 1.96 13.91 12.39
C ASP A 29 1.13 12.61 12.49
N ILE A 30 0.99 11.94 11.35
CA ILE A 30 0.11 10.77 11.24
C ILE A 30 0.61 9.62 12.11
N HIS A 31 1.93 9.53 12.34
CA HIS A 31 2.52 8.49 13.15
C HIS A 31 2.06 8.58 14.61
N ASP A 32 2.29 9.72 15.27
CA ASP A 32 1.98 9.88 16.70
C ASP A 32 0.47 9.84 16.93
N LYS A 33 -0.29 10.46 16.02
CA LYS A 33 -1.76 10.39 16.03
C LYS A 33 -2.28 8.97 15.91
N PHE A 34 -1.73 8.18 14.99
CA PHE A 34 -2.18 6.80 14.79
C PHE A 34 -1.83 5.90 15.98
N TRP A 35 -0.61 6.02 16.52
CA TRP A 35 -0.22 5.27 17.71
C TRP A 35 -1.01 5.67 18.95
N GLY A 36 -1.29 6.96 19.14
CA GLY A 36 -2.17 7.43 20.21
C GLY A 36 -3.58 6.83 20.14
N LEU A 37 -4.09 6.52 18.94
CA LEU A 37 -5.38 5.82 18.77
C LEU A 37 -5.31 4.33 19.12
N LEU A 38 -4.14 3.71 19.05
CA LEU A 38 -3.93 2.31 19.42
C LEU A 38 -3.75 2.11 20.92
N ASP A 39 -3.26 3.13 21.62
CA ASP A 39 -3.07 3.13 23.07
C ASP A 39 -4.38 3.25 23.86
N ASP A 40 -5.47 3.68 23.21
CA ASP A 40 -6.80 3.74 23.83
C ASP A 40 -7.30 2.33 24.19
N ARG A 41 -7.60 2.09 25.47
CA ARG A 41 -7.79 0.72 26.00
C ARG A 41 -9.00 0.01 25.39
N ALA A 42 -10.05 0.73 25.01
CA ALA A 42 -11.22 0.18 24.32
C ALA A 42 -12.06 1.30 23.68
N GLY A 43 -12.04 1.38 22.35
CA GLY A 43 -12.83 2.38 21.62
C GLY A 43 -12.99 2.01 20.14
N TRP A 44 -14.06 2.51 19.51
CA TRP A 44 -14.29 2.34 18.08
C TRP A 44 -13.13 2.89 17.22
N GLY A 45 -12.45 3.93 17.70
CA GLY A 45 -11.25 4.48 17.06
C GLY A 45 -10.11 3.45 16.99
N ARG A 46 -9.82 2.75 18.09
CA ARG A 46 -8.82 1.66 18.11
C ARG A 46 -9.22 0.50 17.20
N THR A 47 -10.48 0.07 17.22
CA THR A 47 -10.94 -1.05 16.38
C THR A 47 -10.78 -0.71 14.90
N LEU A 48 -11.15 0.51 14.48
CA LEU A 48 -11.01 0.94 13.09
C LEU A 48 -9.56 1.24 12.70
N ALA A 49 -8.73 1.73 13.62
CA ALA A 49 -7.29 1.85 13.45
C ALA A 49 -6.65 0.47 13.21
N LEU A 50 -6.93 -0.51 14.08
CA LEU A 50 -6.47 -1.89 13.93
C LEU A 50 -6.99 -2.54 12.65
N SER A 51 -8.25 -2.29 12.29
CA SER A 51 -8.83 -2.78 11.03
C SER A 51 -8.08 -2.20 9.83
N SER A 52 -7.77 -0.90 9.85
CA SER A 52 -6.99 -0.26 8.79
C SER A 52 -5.57 -0.82 8.68
N LEU A 53 -4.91 -1.09 9.82
CA LEU A 53 -3.61 -1.73 9.87
C LEU A 53 -3.68 -3.16 9.28
N GLY A 54 -4.71 -3.91 9.65
CA GLY A 54 -4.97 -5.26 9.12
C GLY A 54 -5.17 -5.25 7.61
N PHE A 55 -6.00 -4.35 7.08
CA PHE A 55 -6.18 -4.18 5.64
C PHE A 55 -4.88 -3.76 4.94
N GLY A 56 -4.09 -2.86 5.53
CA GLY A 56 -2.78 -2.48 5.02
C GLY A 56 -1.80 -3.66 4.96
N ALA A 57 -1.76 -4.49 6.00
CA ALA A 57 -0.95 -5.70 6.03
C ALA A 57 -1.39 -6.71 4.96
N ILE A 58 -2.71 -6.90 4.78
CA ILE A 58 -3.27 -7.75 3.72
C ILE A 58 -2.91 -7.20 2.34
N THR A 59 -3.01 -5.89 2.13
CA THR A 59 -2.59 -5.22 0.89
C THR A 59 -1.13 -5.51 0.58
N ILE A 60 -0.23 -5.32 1.54
CA ILE A 60 1.21 -5.59 1.38
C ILE A 60 1.42 -7.07 1.05
N ALA A 61 0.79 -7.99 1.78
CA ALA A 61 0.92 -9.42 1.56
C ALA A 61 0.42 -9.85 0.17
N LEU A 62 -0.74 -9.36 -0.27
CA LEU A 62 -1.30 -9.64 -1.59
C LEU A 62 -0.47 -9.02 -2.71
N PHE A 63 0.05 -7.81 -2.51
CA PHE A 63 0.95 -7.18 -3.47
C PHE A 63 2.23 -8.01 -3.65
N LEU A 64 2.85 -8.43 -2.55
CA LEU A 64 4.02 -9.30 -2.58
C LEU A 64 3.70 -10.66 -3.21
N TYR A 65 2.53 -11.25 -2.91
CA TYR A 65 2.09 -12.49 -3.54
C TYR A 65 2.00 -12.34 -5.07
N VAL A 66 1.34 -11.30 -5.57
CA VAL A 66 1.21 -11.04 -7.01
C VAL A 66 2.57 -10.74 -7.65
N LEU A 67 3.46 -10.04 -6.96
CA LEU A 67 4.81 -9.74 -7.41
C LEU A 67 5.70 -10.98 -7.51
N LEU A 68 5.62 -11.87 -6.51
CA LEU A 68 6.46 -13.06 -6.37
C LEU A 68 5.86 -14.31 -7.04
N MET A 69 4.60 -14.24 -7.50
CA MET A 69 3.95 -15.30 -8.27
C MET A 69 4.83 -15.89 -9.40
N PRO A 70 5.56 -15.10 -10.21
CA PRO A 70 6.43 -15.65 -11.26
C PRO A 70 7.50 -16.62 -10.70
N TRP A 71 8.05 -16.35 -9.52
CA TRP A 71 9.03 -17.24 -8.87
C TRP A 71 8.38 -18.49 -8.28
N VAL A 72 7.19 -18.38 -7.70
CA VAL A 72 6.48 -19.52 -7.09
C VAL A 72 5.98 -20.51 -8.14
N LYS A 73 5.52 -20.01 -9.30
CA LYS A 73 4.89 -20.83 -10.35
C LYS A 73 5.80 -21.16 -11.53
N GLY A 74 6.93 -20.47 -11.68
CA GLY A 74 7.88 -20.69 -12.78
C GLY A 74 7.35 -20.29 -14.17
N LEU A 75 6.14 -19.75 -14.25
CA LEU A 75 5.50 -19.28 -15.49
C LEU A 75 5.31 -17.76 -15.42
N PRO A 76 5.51 -17.04 -16.54
CA PRO A 76 5.22 -15.61 -16.59
C PRO A 76 3.71 -15.40 -16.40
N PRO A 77 3.28 -14.64 -15.37
CA PRO A 77 1.86 -14.35 -15.19
C PRO A 77 1.35 -13.48 -16.34
N ASP A 78 0.19 -13.86 -16.89
CA ASP A 78 -0.51 -13.02 -17.86
C ASP A 78 -1.35 -11.97 -17.14
N TYR A 79 -0.71 -10.84 -16.85
CA TYR A 79 -1.38 -9.68 -16.24
C TYR A 79 -2.42 -9.03 -17.18
N ARG A 80 -2.42 -9.30 -18.49
CA ARG A 80 -3.42 -8.73 -19.43
C ARG A 80 -4.73 -9.49 -19.34
N SER A 81 -4.66 -10.82 -19.30
CA SER A 81 -5.82 -11.72 -19.16
C SER A 81 -6.04 -12.17 -17.71
N TRP A 82 -5.66 -11.36 -16.73
CA TRP A 82 -5.68 -11.75 -15.32
C TRP A 82 -7.03 -12.29 -14.81
N ARG A 83 -8.14 -11.84 -15.42
CA ARG A 83 -9.51 -12.31 -15.14
C ARG A 83 -9.76 -13.76 -15.54
N GLU A 84 -9.06 -14.24 -16.56
CA GLU A 84 -9.14 -15.62 -17.06
C GLU A 84 -8.20 -16.54 -16.27
N SER A 85 -7.17 -15.97 -15.64
CA SER A 85 -6.30 -16.75 -14.75
C SER A 85 -7.01 -17.05 -13.43
N GLY A 86 -7.03 -18.31 -13.00
CA GLY A 86 -7.72 -18.72 -11.77
C GLY A 86 -7.19 -18.06 -10.47
N GLU A 87 -5.91 -17.71 -10.43
CA GLU A 87 -5.25 -17.13 -9.26
C GLU A 87 -5.29 -15.59 -9.26
N LEU A 88 -4.92 -14.92 -10.36
CA LEU A 88 -4.93 -13.44 -10.39
C LEU A 88 -6.36 -12.88 -10.38
N SER A 89 -7.34 -13.63 -10.91
CA SER A 89 -8.76 -13.25 -10.86
C SER A 89 -9.30 -13.10 -9.44
N LYS A 90 -8.67 -13.77 -8.45
CA LYS A 90 -9.01 -13.63 -7.03
C LYS A 90 -8.09 -12.63 -6.34
N ALA A 91 -6.78 -12.73 -6.57
CA ALA A 91 -5.80 -11.92 -5.88
C ALA A 91 -5.93 -10.41 -6.19
N ILE A 92 -6.15 -10.03 -7.45
CA ILE A 92 -6.23 -8.62 -7.85
C ILE A 92 -7.49 -7.95 -7.27
N PRO A 93 -8.71 -8.52 -7.37
CA PRO A 93 -9.88 -7.91 -6.75
C PRO A 93 -9.79 -7.87 -5.22
N MET A 94 -9.24 -8.90 -4.58
CA MET A 94 -9.04 -8.91 -3.13
C MET A 94 -8.03 -7.83 -2.70
N LEU A 95 -6.96 -7.65 -3.47
CA LEU A 95 -6.01 -6.57 -3.27
C LEU A 95 -6.72 -5.21 -3.37
N THR A 96 -7.46 -4.96 -4.45
CA THR A 96 -8.22 -3.72 -4.64
C THR A 96 -9.20 -3.47 -3.49
N ALA A 97 -9.96 -4.49 -3.08
CA ALA A 97 -10.89 -4.39 -1.96
C ALA A 97 -10.18 -4.05 -0.65
N SER A 98 -9.03 -4.69 -0.37
CA SER A 98 -8.24 -4.39 0.82
C SER A 98 -7.67 -2.96 0.82
N ILE A 99 -7.28 -2.45 -0.35
CA ILE A 99 -6.78 -1.08 -0.50
C ILE A 99 -7.90 -0.08 -0.18
N VAL A 100 -9.05 -0.24 -0.83
CA VAL A 100 -10.20 0.67 -0.64
C VAL A 100 -10.72 0.61 0.79
N ALA A 101 -10.86 -0.59 1.36
CA ALA A 101 -11.32 -0.78 2.73
C ALA A 101 -10.33 -0.19 3.74
N GLY A 102 -9.03 -0.48 3.59
CA GLY A 102 -8.00 0.02 4.48
C GLY A 102 -7.83 1.54 4.42
N TRP A 103 -7.80 2.12 3.21
CA TRP A 103 -7.71 3.57 3.02
C TRP A 103 -8.94 4.28 3.57
N SER A 104 -10.15 3.76 3.34
CA SER A 104 -11.39 4.35 3.86
C SER A 104 -11.43 4.28 5.38
N SER A 105 -11.07 3.12 5.95
CA SER A 105 -10.99 2.92 7.39
C SER A 105 -9.97 3.87 8.02
N LEU A 106 -8.78 4.02 7.43
CA LEU A 106 -7.74 4.92 7.92
C LEU A 106 -8.17 6.39 7.83
N SER A 107 -8.74 6.81 6.69
CA SER A 107 -9.20 8.18 6.46
C SER A 107 -10.27 8.58 7.48
N PHE A 108 -11.24 7.69 7.70
CA PHE A 108 -12.31 7.92 8.67
C PHE A 108 -11.78 7.92 10.09
N THR A 109 -10.86 7.00 10.42
CA THR A 109 -10.27 6.88 11.75
C THR A 109 -9.47 8.13 12.12
N LEU A 110 -8.57 8.56 11.24
CA LEU A 110 -7.80 9.79 11.41
C LEU A 110 -8.74 11.00 11.48
N GLY A 111 -9.70 11.10 10.56
CA GLY A 111 -10.57 12.27 10.52
C GLY A 111 -11.47 12.42 11.75
N ARG A 112 -11.98 11.32 12.30
CA ARG A 112 -12.98 11.34 13.38
C ARG A 112 -12.37 11.30 14.78
N TRP A 113 -11.23 10.63 14.98
CA TRP A 113 -10.65 10.40 16.32
C TRP A 113 -9.29 11.05 16.55
N SER A 114 -8.52 11.44 15.52
CA SER A 114 -7.18 12.03 15.74
C SER A 114 -7.16 13.58 15.88
N GLY A 115 -8.34 14.20 15.82
CA GLY A 115 -8.50 15.66 15.84
C GLY A 115 -8.12 16.37 14.55
N LEU A 116 -7.72 15.64 13.50
CA LEU A 116 -7.32 16.21 12.20
C LEU A 116 -8.48 16.83 11.42
N GLY A 117 -9.69 16.27 11.52
CA GLY A 117 -10.78 16.58 10.60
C GLY A 117 -10.78 15.64 9.39
N LEU A 118 -11.93 15.54 8.72
CA LEU A 118 -12.14 14.54 7.67
C LEU A 118 -11.26 14.76 6.44
N LEU A 119 -11.06 16.02 6.01
CA LEU A 119 -10.26 16.35 4.83
C LEU A 119 -8.78 16.02 5.06
N GLU A 120 -8.26 16.44 6.20
CA GLU A 120 -6.90 16.17 6.64
C GLU A 120 -6.69 14.67 6.89
N GLY A 121 -7.69 13.97 7.41
CA GLY A 121 -7.69 12.51 7.53
C GLY A 121 -7.58 11.80 6.17
N ILE A 122 -8.33 12.26 5.17
CA ILE A 122 -8.26 11.76 3.78
C ILE A 122 -6.88 12.05 3.17
N ILE A 123 -6.36 13.26 3.33
CA ILE A 123 -5.04 13.65 2.83
C ILE A 123 -3.95 12.80 3.51
N GLY A 124 -3.99 12.68 4.83
CA GLY A 124 -3.08 11.88 5.63
C GLY A 124 -3.07 10.41 5.23
N ALA A 125 -4.24 9.79 5.12
CA ALA A 125 -4.36 8.40 4.67
C ALA A 125 -3.83 8.20 3.25
N SER A 126 -4.10 9.15 2.35
CA SER A 126 -3.57 9.13 0.98
C SER A 126 -2.05 9.26 0.97
N GLY A 127 -1.47 10.09 1.83
CA GLY A 127 -0.03 10.21 2.02
C GLY A 127 0.63 8.90 2.49
N VAL A 128 0.02 8.23 3.48
CA VAL A 128 0.48 6.92 3.98
C VAL A 128 0.44 5.86 2.87
N TYR A 129 -0.65 5.77 2.12
CA TYR A 129 -0.77 4.81 1.02
C TYR A 129 0.18 5.13 -0.15
N ALA A 130 0.37 6.42 -0.48
CA ALA A 130 1.34 6.84 -1.49
C ALA A 130 2.78 6.47 -1.08
N LEU A 131 3.13 6.67 0.19
CA LEU A 131 4.40 6.27 0.75
C LEU A 131 4.58 4.74 0.68
N ALA A 132 3.58 3.99 1.16
CA ALA A 132 3.62 2.53 1.16
C ALA A 132 3.77 1.95 -0.26
N PHE A 133 2.95 2.41 -1.23
CA PHE A 133 3.07 1.95 -2.61
C PHE A 133 4.36 2.42 -3.29
N GLY A 134 4.83 3.63 -2.99
CA GLY A 134 6.12 4.10 -3.49
C GLY A 134 7.26 3.22 -3.01
N LEU A 135 7.27 2.83 -1.73
CA LEU A 135 8.25 1.90 -1.16
C LEU A 135 8.13 0.50 -1.76
N LEU A 136 6.91 -0.04 -1.88
CA LEU A 136 6.67 -1.34 -2.54
C LEU A 136 7.12 -1.31 -4.01
N GLY A 137 6.94 -0.18 -4.69
CA GLY A 137 7.37 0.04 -6.07
C GLY A 137 8.89 0.05 -6.24
N LEU A 138 9.68 0.19 -5.17
CA LEU A 138 11.13 0.02 -5.23
C LEU A 138 11.54 -1.46 -5.33
N LEU A 139 10.63 -2.39 -5.01
CA LEU A 139 10.92 -3.81 -5.11
C LEU A 139 11.14 -4.21 -6.57
N PRO A 140 12.28 -4.84 -6.90
CA PRO A 140 12.57 -5.25 -8.26
C PRO A 140 11.63 -6.38 -8.68
N ALA A 141 11.00 -6.24 -9.86
CA ALA A 141 10.18 -7.30 -10.42
C ALA A 141 11.02 -8.54 -10.78
N PRO A 142 10.59 -9.75 -10.38
CA PRO A 142 11.18 -11.00 -10.81
C PRO A 142 11.37 -11.10 -12.32
N ARG A 143 12.60 -11.31 -12.79
CA ARG A 143 12.88 -11.59 -14.21
C ARG A 143 12.95 -13.10 -14.42
N ILE A 144 11.94 -13.69 -15.02
CA ILE A 144 12.04 -15.06 -15.56
C ILE A 144 12.82 -14.97 -16.88
N HIS A 145 13.97 -15.64 -16.97
CA HIS A 145 14.63 -15.87 -18.25
C HIS A 145 13.78 -16.86 -19.06
N ARG A 146 13.16 -16.41 -20.15
CA ARG A 146 12.62 -17.33 -21.17
C ARG A 146 13.82 -18.08 -21.76
N ARG A 147 13.83 -19.40 -21.61
CA ARG A 147 14.62 -20.29 -22.49
C ARG A 147 13.88 -20.47 -23.80
#